data_AF-A0A2E1MJU0-F1
#
_entry.id   AF-A0A2E1MJU0-F1
#
_cell.length_a   1.000
_cell.length_b   1.000
_cell.length_c   1.000
_cell.angle_alpha   90.00
_cell.angle_beta   90.00
_cell.angle_gamma   90.00
#
_symmetry.space_group_name_H-M   'P 1'
#
loop_
_entity.id
_entity.type
_entity.pdbx_description
1 polymer ?
#
loop_
_entity_poly.entity_id
_entity_poly.type
_entity_poly.pdbx_seq_one_letter_code
_entity_poly.pdbx_strand_id
1 'polypeptide(L)'
;MFILCKFWIFIIPTIWYLKVDNNIFSRSLPTIDGLKMGTITGVGMSIIIIITWLIFENSINLDEMKVILESQGLSNFYLYVFGMIYWIFINSLLEEYVFRWFITTKASILFGNDYYAIIFSAFLFTLHHAIALYFFGFIFWQIFIASFGLLTAAAIWSWLYLKYESIWVCWLSHAICDIVVFSIGFRVLFM
;
A
#
# COMPACT_ATOMS: atom_id res chain seq x y z
N MET A 1 -14.44 13.07 -7.23
CA MET A 1 -13.31 12.40 -7.91
C MET A 1 -12.84 11.15 -7.16
N PHE A 2 -12.35 11.27 -5.92
CA PHE A 2 -11.80 10.16 -5.12
C PHE A 2 -12.64 8.88 -5.05
N ILE A 3 -13.91 8.99 -4.65
CA ILE A 3 -14.84 7.85 -4.54
C ILE A 3 -15.03 7.14 -5.88
N LEU A 4 -15.16 7.92 -6.98
CA LEU A 4 -15.30 7.35 -8.32
C LEU A 4 -14.04 6.55 -8.68
N CYS A 5 -12.84 7.11 -8.49
CA CYS A 5 -11.60 6.36 -8.75
C CYS A 5 -11.55 5.03 -7.99
N LYS A 6 -11.98 5.00 -6.72
CA LYS A 6 -12.05 3.75 -5.94
C LYS A 6 -13.07 2.75 -6.47
N PHE A 7 -14.24 3.21 -6.92
CA PHE A 7 -15.20 2.35 -7.61
C PHE A 7 -14.61 1.75 -8.89
N TRP A 8 -13.94 2.56 -9.70
CA TRP A 8 -13.32 2.10 -10.95
C TRP A 8 -12.23 1.06 -10.69
N ILE A 9 -11.37 1.31 -9.69
CA ILE A 9 -10.29 0.42 -9.25
C ILE A 9 -10.83 -0.93 -8.75
N PHE A 10 -12.02 -0.98 -8.14
CA PHE A 10 -12.65 -2.24 -7.74
C PHE A 10 -13.41 -2.94 -8.89
N ILE A 11 -14.19 -2.16 -9.66
CA ILE A 11 -15.11 -2.68 -10.68
C ILE A 11 -14.35 -3.28 -11.87
N ILE A 12 -13.30 -2.61 -12.36
CA ILE A 12 -12.56 -3.08 -13.55
C ILE A 12 -11.98 -4.49 -13.30
N PRO A 13 -11.20 -4.74 -12.23
CA PRO A 13 -10.68 -6.07 -11.95
C PRO A 13 -11.79 -7.11 -11.77
N THR A 14 -12.87 -6.75 -11.08
CA THR A 14 -14.01 -7.65 -10.84
C THR A 14 -14.69 -8.06 -12.15
N ILE A 15 -15.01 -7.09 -13.02
CA ILE A 15 -15.66 -7.34 -14.31
C ILE A 15 -14.75 -8.14 -15.22
N TRP A 16 -13.46 -7.81 -15.26
CA TRP A 16 -12.49 -8.56 -16.07
C TRP A 16 -12.45 -10.02 -15.64
N TYR A 17 -12.29 -10.29 -14.35
CA TYR A 17 -12.21 -11.64 -13.83
C TYR A 17 -13.47 -12.47 -14.10
N LEU A 18 -14.65 -11.89 -13.91
CA LEU A 18 -15.91 -12.62 -14.06
C LEU A 18 -16.37 -12.76 -15.50
N LYS A 19 -16.18 -11.72 -16.34
CA LYS A 19 -16.75 -11.67 -17.70
C LYS A 19 -15.74 -11.91 -18.80
N VAL A 20 -14.50 -11.47 -18.64
CA VAL A 20 -13.46 -11.64 -19.67
C VAL A 20 -12.78 -13.00 -19.51
N ASP A 21 -12.41 -13.36 -18.28
CA ASP A 21 -11.76 -14.65 -18.02
C ASP A 21 -12.76 -15.80 -17.81
N ASN A 22 -14.05 -15.51 -17.65
CA ASN A 22 -15.10 -16.49 -17.30
C ASN A 22 -14.79 -17.31 -16.04
N ASN A 23 -14.09 -16.71 -15.07
CA ASN A 23 -13.80 -17.39 -13.81
C ASN A 23 -15.02 -17.41 -12.89
N ILE A 24 -15.06 -18.40 -12.00
CA ILE A 24 -16.05 -18.50 -10.93
C ILE A 24 -15.52 -17.76 -9.71
N PHE A 25 -16.41 -17.10 -8.97
CA PHE A 25 -16.04 -16.43 -7.73
C PHE A 25 -15.37 -17.41 -6.74
N SER A 26 -14.12 -17.11 -6.36
CA SER A 26 -13.37 -17.89 -5.37
C SER A 26 -12.91 -17.00 -4.23
N ARG A 27 -12.84 -17.56 -3.03
CA ARG A 27 -12.28 -16.92 -1.83
C ARG A 27 -11.18 -17.81 -1.28
N SER A 28 -9.97 -17.29 -1.16
CA SER A 28 -8.88 -17.95 -0.46
C SER A 28 -8.74 -17.39 0.96
N LEU A 29 -9.13 -18.20 1.93
CA LEU A 29 -8.89 -17.88 3.33
C LEU A 29 -7.41 -18.04 3.66
N PRO A 30 -6.85 -17.22 4.55
CA PRO A 30 -5.44 -17.30 4.90
C PRO A 30 -5.17 -18.54 5.76
N THR A 31 -4.01 -19.15 5.58
CA THR A 31 -3.49 -20.17 6.49
C THR A 31 -2.85 -19.51 7.71
N ILE A 32 -2.70 -20.25 8.81
CA ILE A 32 -2.00 -19.76 10.02
C ILE A 32 -0.56 -19.36 9.68
N ASP A 33 0.13 -20.14 8.85
CA ASP A 33 1.50 -19.83 8.43
C ASP A 33 1.55 -18.60 7.53
N GLY A 34 0.53 -18.38 6.69
CA GLY A 34 0.35 -17.14 5.95
C GLY A 34 0.19 -15.94 6.88
N LEU A 35 -0.70 -16.01 7.87
CA LEU A 35 -0.89 -14.92 8.85
C LEU A 35 0.38 -14.64 9.65
N LYS A 36 1.12 -15.68 10.05
CA LYS A 36 2.43 -15.52 10.70
C LYS A 36 3.41 -14.76 9.80
N MET A 37 3.54 -15.15 8.53
CA MET A 37 4.44 -14.47 7.58
C MET A 37 4.00 -13.04 7.27
N GLY A 38 2.69 -12.79 7.13
CA GLY A 38 2.14 -11.44 6.99
C GLY A 38 2.51 -10.57 8.19
N THR A 39 2.37 -11.10 9.40
CA THR A 39 2.74 -10.39 10.64
C THR A 39 4.24 -10.13 10.71
N ILE A 40 5.09 -11.13 10.48
CA ILE A 40 6.55 -11.02 10.53
C ILE A 40 7.04 -9.95 9.55
N THR A 41 6.57 -10.01 8.30
CA THR A 41 6.96 -9.04 7.27
C THR A 41 6.45 -7.64 7.61
N GLY A 42 5.20 -7.50 8.05
CA GLY A 42 4.62 -6.21 8.43
C GLY A 42 5.36 -5.55 9.58
N VAL A 43 5.69 -6.31 10.63
CA VAL A 43 6.49 -5.84 11.76
C VAL A 43 7.91 -5.47 11.33
N GLY A 44 8.56 -6.31 10.52
CA GLY A 44 9.91 -6.04 10.01
C GLY A 44 9.98 -4.75 9.19
N MET A 45 9.03 -4.54 8.28
CA MET A 45 8.94 -3.32 7.47
C MET A 45 8.56 -2.10 8.32
N SER A 46 7.68 -2.26 9.31
CA SER A 46 7.34 -1.21 10.26
C SER A 46 8.54 -0.70 11.06
N ILE A 47 9.41 -1.61 11.50
CA ILE A 47 10.67 -1.24 12.17
C ILE A 47 11.56 -0.42 11.23
N ILE A 48 11.67 -0.85 9.96
CA ILE A 48 12.44 -0.11 8.95
C ILE A 48 11.84 1.29 8.73
N ILE A 49 10.52 1.42 8.60
CA ILE A 49 9.83 2.71 8.44
C ILE A 49 10.14 3.64 9.63
N ILE A 50 10.06 3.14 10.86
CA ILE A 50 10.37 3.93 12.06
C ILE A 50 11.83 4.38 12.05
N ILE A 51 12.77 3.47 11.76
CA ILE A 51 14.20 3.80 11.71
C ILE A 51 14.47 4.84 10.62
N THR A 52 13.90 4.67 9.43
CA THR A 52 14.02 5.64 8.34
C THR A 52 13.46 7.00 8.74
N TRP A 53 12.29 7.04 9.39
CA TRP A 53 11.74 8.29 9.91
C TRP A 53 12.71 8.97 10.89
N LEU A 54 13.20 8.26 11.90
CA LEU A 54 14.09 8.83 12.92
C LEU A 54 15.42 9.34 12.34
N ILE A 55 15.95 8.70 11.30
CA ILE A 55 17.18 9.13 10.63
C ILE A 55 16.94 10.40 9.79
N PHE A 56 15.79 10.50 9.13
CA PHE A 56 15.55 11.51 8.10
C PHE A 56 14.52 12.58 8.45
N GLU A 57 13.86 12.55 9.62
CA GLU A 57 12.81 13.51 9.98
C GLU A 57 13.27 14.97 9.89
N ASN A 58 14.51 15.25 10.31
CA ASN A 58 15.10 16.59 10.27
C ASN A 58 15.39 17.10 8.85
N SER A 59 15.31 16.22 7.85
CA SER A 59 15.47 16.60 6.44
C SER A 59 14.16 17.02 5.76
N ILE A 60 13.02 16.77 6.41
CA ILE A 60 11.68 17.03 5.87
C ILE A 60 11.21 18.41 6.34
N ASN A 61 10.66 19.20 5.40
CA ASN A 61 9.99 20.45 5.74
C ASN A 61 8.60 20.13 6.34
N LEU A 62 8.56 19.92 7.66
CA LEU A 62 7.33 19.56 8.36
C LEU A 62 6.28 20.67 8.30
N ASP A 63 6.68 21.94 8.25
CA ASP A 63 5.73 23.06 8.16
C ASP A 63 4.97 23.04 6.83
N GLU A 64 5.68 22.84 5.71
CA GLU A 64 5.07 22.70 4.39
C GLU A 64 4.17 21.46 4.30
N MET A 65 4.62 20.33 4.86
CA MET A 65 3.81 19.11 4.93
C MET A 65 2.52 19.31 5.74
N LYS A 66 2.59 20.00 6.89
CA LYS A 66 1.42 20.33 7.70
C LYS A 66 0.43 21.18 6.90
N VAL A 67 0.89 22.21 6.21
CA VAL A 67 0.04 23.06 5.34
C VAL A 67 -0.67 22.23 4.27
N ILE A 68 0.04 21.30 3.63
CA ILE A 68 -0.56 20.40 2.63
C ILE A 68 -1.63 19.53 3.27
N LEU A 69 -1.33 18.87 4.39
CA LEU A 69 -2.28 18.00 5.09
C LEU A 69 -3.51 18.76 5.60
N GLU A 70 -3.32 19.97 6.13
CA GLU A 70 -4.36 20.90 6.55
C GLU A 70 -5.29 21.28 5.39
N SER A 71 -4.72 21.55 4.21
CA SER A 71 -5.51 21.86 3.01
C SER A 71 -6.42 20.71 2.57
N GLN A 72 -6.10 19.47 2.96
CA GLN A 72 -6.92 18.28 2.72
C GLN A 72 -7.94 18.01 3.85
N GLY A 73 -8.03 18.90 4.85
CA GLY A 73 -8.91 18.79 6.01
C GLY A 73 -8.39 17.90 7.14
N LEU A 74 -7.16 17.38 7.04
CA LEU A 74 -6.63 16.38 7.98
C LEU A 74 -6.22 16.94 9.34
N SER A 75 -6.29 18.26 9.55
CA SER A 75 -6.12 18.88 10.87
C SER A 75 -7.33 18.72 11.78
N ASN A 76 -8.48 18.32 11.27
CA ASN A 76 -9.60 17.92 12.13
C ASN A 76 -9.32 16.53 12.71
N PHE A 77 -9.19 16.43 14.03
CA PHE A 77 -8.88 15.17 14.72
C PHE A 77 -9.83 14.02 14.34
N TYR A 78 -11.14 14.27 14.32
CA TYR A 78 -12.11 13.22 13.96
C TYR A 78 -11.97 12.81 12.50
N LEU A 79 -11.81 13.76 11.58
CA LEU A 79 -11.60 13.45 10.17
C LEU A 79 -10.30 12.68 9.96
N TYR A 80 -9.24 13.03 10.68
CA TYR A 80 -7.97 12.30 10.66
C TYR A 80 -8.15 10.85 11.11
N VAL A 81 -8.78 10.61 12.26
CA VAL A 81 -8.99 9.27 12.79
C VAL A 81 -9.88 8.42 11.87
N PHE A 82 -10.97 8.98 11.36
CA PHE A 82 -11.83 8.27 10.39
C PHE A 82 -11.10 7.97 9.08
N GLY A 83 -10.33 8.95 8.59
CA GLY A 83 -9.48 8.78 7.42
C GLY A 83 -8.46 7.67 7.63
N MET A 84 -7.73 7.71 8.75
CA MET A 84 -6.75 6.69 9.12
C MET A 84 -7.36 5.29 9.15
N ILE A 85 -8.52 5.10 9.79
CA ILE A 85 -9.23 3.81 9.80
C ILE A 85 -9.57 3.38 8.37
N TYR A 86 -10.09 4.30 7.55
CA TYR A 86 -10.39 4.01 6.15
C TYR A 86 -9.12 3.60 5.38
N TRP A 87 -8.01 4.32 5.53
CA TRP A 87 -6.80 4.03 4.79
C TRP A 87 -6.17 2.70 5.22
N ILE A 88 -6.03 2.48 6.53
CA ILE A 88 -5.42 1.26 7.09
C ILE A 88 -6.21 0.01 6.73
N PHE A 89 -7.55 0.04 6.78
CA PHE A 89 -8.35 -1.18 6.66
C PHE A 89 -9.03 -1.34 5.30
N ILE A 90 -9.56 -0.26 4.72
CA ILE A 90 -10.36 -0.32 3.49
C ILE A 90 -9.49 -0.02 2.26
N ASN A 91 -8.71 1.06 2.30
CA ASN A 91 -7.88 1.46 1.19
C ASN A 91 -6.79 0.44 0.89
N SER A 92 -6.04 0.01 1.92
CA SER A 92 -5.01 -1.02 1.79
C SER A 92 -5.58 -2.33 1.23
N LEU A 93 -6.80 -2.72 1.64
CA LEU A 93 -7.46 -3.92 1.10
C LEU A 93 -7.79 -3.76 -0.39
N LEU A 94 -8.29 -2.59 -0.79
CA LEU A 94 -8.54 -2.28 -2.21
C LEU A 94 -7.24 -2.26 -3.02
N GLU A 95 -6.15 -1.79 -2.43
CA GLU A 95 -4.83 -1.81 -3.07
C GLU A 95 -4.31 -3.23 -3.25
N GLU A 96 -4.38 -4.08 -2.22
CA GLU A 96 -3.98 -5.48 -2.36
C GLU A 96 -4.88 -6.25 -3.34
N TYR A 97 -6.17 -5.92 -3.39
CA TYR A 97 -7.10 -6.45 -4.38
C TYR A 97 -6.67 -6.12 -5.82
N VAL A 98 -6.20 -4.90 -6.07
CA VAL A 98 -5.80 -4.49 -7.42
C VAL A 98 -4.39 -4.93 -7.75
N PHE A 99 -3.43 -4.64 -6.88
CA PHE A 99 -2.04 -4.87 -7.19
C PHE A 99 -1.65 -6.33 -7.06
N ARG A 100 -2.15 -7.07 -6.07
CA ARG A 100 -1.78 -8.48 -5.89
C ARG A 100 -2.73 -9.41 -6.59
N TRP A 101 -4.02 -9.32 -6.26
CA TRP A 101 -4.98 -10.27 -6.81
C TRP A 101 -5.17 -10.09 -8.32
N PHE A 102 -5.24 -8.85 -8.82
CA PHE A 102 -5.41 -8.61 -10.25
C PHE A 102 -4.09 -8.47 -11.00
N ILE A 103 -3.31 -7.42 -10.74
CA ILE A 103 -2.13 -7.06 -11.54
C ILE A 103 -1.05 -8.15 -11.44
N THR A 104 -0.67 -8.60 -10.24
CA THR A 104 0.38 -9.64 -10.10
C THR A 104 -0.05 -10.94 -10.78
N THR A 105 -1.28 -11.42 -10.56
CA THR A 105 -1.76 -12.66 -11.22
C THR A 105 -1.82 -12.51 -12.74
N LYS A 106 -2.30 -11.38 -13.26
CA LYS A 106 -2.32 -11.14 -14.71
C LYS A 106 -0.94 -11.03 -15.31
N ALA A 107 -0.02 -10.35 -14.63
CA ALA A 107 1.37 -10.25 -15.06
C ALA A 107 2.07 -11.62 -15.04
N SER A 108 1.78 -12.48 -14.05
CA SER A 108 2.30 -13.84 -13.99
C SER A 108 1.87 -14.66 -15.21
N ILE A 109 0.59 -14.60 -15.57
CA ILE A 109 0.05 -15.26 -16.77
C ILE A 109 0.67 -14.67 -18.04
N LEU A 110 0.74 -13.34 -18.15
CA LEU A 110 1.23 -12.64 -19.34
C LEU A 110 2.71 -12.91 -19.61
N PHE A 111 3.55 -12.89 -18.56
CA PHE A 111 4.99 -13.10 -18.68
C PHE A 111 5.38 -14.58 -18.60
N GLY A 112 4.47 -15.47 -18.18
CA GLY A 112 4.77 -16.87 -17.87
C GLY A 112 5.82 -17.01 -16.76
N ASN A 113 5.99 -16.00 -15.90
CA ASN A 113 7.05 -15.94 -14.91
C ASN A 113 6.70 -15.01 -13.74
N ASP A 114 6.60 -15.58 -12.55
CA ASP A 114 6.25 -14.90 -11.30
C ASP A 114 7.27 -13.82 -10.89
N TYR A 115 8.55 -14.01 -11.20
CA TYR A 115 9.58 -13.04 -10.87
C TYR A 115 9.34 -11.70 -11.62
N TYR A 116 9.04 -11.77 -12.92
CA TYR A 116 8.72 -10.58 -13.71
C TYR A 116 7.38 -9.97 -13.30
N ALA A 117 6.42 -10.80 -12.89
CA ALA A 117 5.14 -10.32 -12.37
C ALA A 117 5.30 -9.51 -11.07
N ILE A 118 6.14 -10.00 -10.15
CA ILE A 118 6.47 -9.31 -8.89
C ILE A 118 7.12 -7.96 -9.18
N ILE A 119 8.13 -7.92 -10.04
CA ILE A 119 8.82 -6.67 -10.40
C ILE A 119 7.83 -5.68 -11.02
N PHE A 120 7.02 -6.13 -11.96
CA PHE A 120 6.06 -5.29 -12.67
C PHE A 120 5.01 -4.70 -11.72
N SER A 121 4.40 -5.54 -10.88
CA SER A 121 3.39 -5.10 -9.92
C SER A 121 3.98 -4.15 -8.86
N ALA A 122 5.18 -4.45 -8.36
CA ALA A 122 5.88 -3.60 -7.40
C ALA A 122 6.23 -2.23 -8.01
N PHE A 123 6.69 -2.20 -9.26
CA PHE A 123 6.99 -0.96 -9.98
C PHE A 123 5.75 -0.09 -10.16
N LEU A 124 4.62 -0.67 -10.61
CA LEU A 124 3.37 0.08 -10.77
C LEU A 124 2.84 0.64 -9.45
N PHE A 125 2.90 -0.16 -8.37
CA PHE A 125 2.52 0.28 -7.04
C PHE A 125 3.39 1.46 -6.57
N THR A 126 4.70 1.35 -6.77
CA THR A 126 5.66 2.38 -6.38
C THR A 126 5.47 3.67 -7.18
N LEU A 127 5.23 3.57 -8.49
CA LEU A 127 5.02 4.74 -9.35
C LEU A 127 3.80 5.56 -8.90
N HIS A 128 2.70 4.89 -8.55
CA HIS A 128 1.52 5.55 -7.98
C HIS A 128 1.87 6.34 -6.71
N HIS A 129 2.66 5.76 -5.82
CA HIS A 129 3.03 6.38 -4.55
C HIS A 129 4.09 7.48 -4.71
N ALA A 130 5.02 7.35 -5.64
CA ALA A 130 6.00 8.39 -5.94
C ALA A 130 5.33 9.70 -6.36
N ILE A 131 4.23 9.60 -7.12
CA ILE A 131 3.40 10.76 -7.48
C ILE A 131 2.74 11.37 -6.23
N ALA A 132 2.18 10.55 -5.34
CA ALA A 132 1.59 11.03 -4.09
C ALA A 132 2.62 11.74 -3.20
N LEU A 133 3.81 11.15 -3.03
CA LEU A 133 4.91 11.74 -2.24
C LEU A 133 5.34 13.11 -2.77
N TYR A 134 5.42 13.26 -4.09
CA TYR A 134 5.71 14.56 -4.71
C TYR A 134 4.67 15.63 -4.32
N PHE A 135 3.38 15.26 -4.32
CA PHE A 135 2.31 16.18 -3.88
C PHE A 135 2.29 16.46 -2.38
N PHE A 136 2.97 15.65 -1.55
CA PHE A 136 3.15 15.88 -0.12
C PHE A 136 4.42 16.70 0.23
N GLY A 137 5.10 17.27 -0.77
CA GLY A 137 6.23 18.17 -0.56
C GLY A 137 7.59 17.48 -0.42
N PHE A 138 7.68 16.18 -0.75
CA PHE A 138 8.96 15.48 -0.74
C PHE A 138 9.83 15.90 -1.93
N ILE A 139 11.13 16.12 -1.69
CA ILE A 139 12.10 16.40 -2.76
C ILE A 139 12.67 15.11 -3.36
N PHE A 140 13.30 15.20 -4.54
CA PHE A 140 13.67 14.05 -5.37
C PHE A 140 14.42 12.93 -4.65
N TRP A 141 15.44 13.24 -3.84
CA TRP A 141 16.20 12.20 -3.15
C TRP A 141 15.38 11.52 -2.03
N GLN A 142 14.45 12.25 -1.39
CA GLN A 142 13.55 11.67 -0.40
C GLN A 142 12.52 10.76 -1.06
N ILE A 143 11.96 11.20 -2.20
CA ILE A 143 11.08 10.36 -3.03
C ILE A 143 11.82 9.09 -3.44
N PHE A 144 13.09 9.17 -3.83
CA PHE A 144 13.88 8.01 -4.21
C PHE A 144 14.03 7.01 -3.06
N ILE A 145 14.41 7.45 -1.86
CA ILE A 145 14.55 6.59 -0.68
C ILE A 145 13.20 5.96 -0.30
N ALA A 146 12.14 6.77 -0.21
CA ALA A 146 10.80 6.28 0.10
C ALA A 146 10.29 5.29 -0.95
N SER A 147 10.53 5.58 -2.24
CA SER A 147 10.18 4.71 -3.35
C SER A 147 10.94 3.39 -3.33
N PHE A 148 12.21 3.38 -2.92
CA PHE A 148 12.96 2.14 -2.73
C PHE A 148 12.34 1.27 -1.64
N GLY A 149 11.96 1.87 -0.50
CA GLY A 149 11.19 1.20 0.55
C GLY A 149 9.86 0.63 0.03
N LEU A 150 9.09 1.43 -0.69
CA LEU A 150 7.81 1.02 -1.28
C LEU A 150 7.97 -0.09 -2.32
N LEU A 151 9.01 -0.04 -3.16
CA LEU A 151 9.29 -1.05 -4.18
C LEU A 151 9.60 -2.39 -3.53
N THR A 152 10.42 -2.39 -2.47
CA THR A 152 10.74 -3.61 -1.73
C THR A 152 9.52 -4.16 -0.98
N ALA A 153 8.72 -3.31 -0.33
CA ALA A 153 7.49 -3.72 0.33
C ALA A 153 6.48 -4.32 -0.66
N ALA A 154 6.24 -3.66 -1.79
CA ALA A 154 5.33 -4.13 -2.82
C ALA A 154 5.80 -5.43 -3.48
N ALA A 155 7.11 -5.64 -3.61
CA ALA A 155 7.67 -6.92 -4.05
C ALA A 155 7.42 -8.03 -3.02
N ILE A 156 7.62 -7.75 -1.72
CA ILE A 156 7.33 -8.70 -0.63
C ILE A 156 5.84 -9.07 -0.61
N TRP A 157 4.92 -8.10 -0.72
CA TRP A 157 3.48 -8.37 -0.76
C TRP A 157 3.08 -9.17 -2.00
N SER A 158 3.71 -8.92 -3.15
CA SER A 158 3.48 -9.72 -4.36
C SER A 158 3.97 -11.16 -4.20
N TRP A 159 5.13 -11.35 -3.58
CA TRP A 159 5.65 -12.67 -3.24
C TRP A 159 4.77 -13.40 -2.21
N LEU A 160 4.33 -12.73 -1.14
CA LEU A 160 3.41 -13.29 -0.16
C LEU A 160 2.12 -13.75 -0.82
N TYR A 161 1.58 -12.94 -1.73
CA TYR A 161 0.35 -13.28 -2.45
C TYR A 161 0.54 -14.52 -3.31
N LEU A 162 1.62 -14.61 -4.11
CA LEU A 162 1.87 -15.79 -4.94
C LEU A 162 2.16 -17.05 -4.11
N LYS A 163 2.76 -16.89 -2.93
CA LYS A 163 3.09 -18.02 -2.06
C LYS A 163 1.90 -18.56 -1.26
N TYR A 164 1.03 -17.68 -0.76
CA TYR A 164 -0.08 -18.03 0.13
C TYR A 164 -1.45 -17.94 -0.54
N GLU A 165 -1.49 -17.43 -1.77
CA GLU A 165 -2.68 -17.22 -2.60
C GLU A 165 -3.78 -16.45 -1.90
N SER A 166 -3.47 -15.63 -0.88
CA SER A 166 -4.47 -14.96 -0.05
C SER A 166 -4.16 -13.49 0.14
N ILE A 167 -5.11 -12.66 -0.28
CA ILE A 167 -5.13 -11.22 -0.07
C ILE A 167 -4.98 -10.85 1.42
N TRP A 168 -5.55 -11.65 2.32
CA TRP A 168 -5.53 -11.37 3.76
C TRP A 168 -4.12 -11.42 4.36
N VAL A 169 -3.23 -12.23 3.79
CA VAL A 169 -1.82 -12.31 4.24
C VAL A 169 -1.08 -11.02 3.90
N CYS A 170 -1.25 -10.52 2.69
CA CYS A 170 -0.62 -9.27 2.24
C CYS A 170 -1.25 -8.06 2.94
N TRP A 171 -2.58 -8.03 3.02
CA TRP A 171 -3.33 -6.98 3.70
C TRP A 171 -2.95 -6.84 5.17
N LEU A 172 -2.76 -7.94 5.90
CA LEU A 172 -2.30 -7.88 7.29
C LEU A 172 -0.92 -7.21 7.39
N SER A 173 0.02 -7.61 6.53
CA SER A 173 1.35 -7.02 6.47
C SER A 173 1.30 -5.52 6.15
N HIS A 174 0.50 -5.14 5.16
CA HIS A 174 0.28 -3.77 4.71
C HIS A 174 -0.36 -2.92 5.82
N ALA A 175 -1.47 -3.36 6.41
CA ALA A 175 -2.17 -2.64 7.47
C ALA A 175 -1.29 -2.38 8.69
N ILE A 176 -0.40 -3.32 9.05
CA ILE A 176 0.60 -3.11 10.12
C ILE A 176 1.54 -1.95 9.77
N CYS A 177 2.02 -1.87 8.52
CA CYS A 177 2.87 -0.77 8.06
C CYS A 177 2.10 0.56 8.04
N ASP A 178 0.84 0.56 7.59
CA ASP A 178 0.01 1.77 7.55
C ASP A 178 -0.24 2.33 8.95
N ILE A 179 -0.44 1.48 9.96
CA ILE A 179 -0.55 1.93 11.36
C ILE A 179 0.65 2.80 11.73
N VAL A 180 1.87 2.40 11.36
CA VAL A 180 3.07 3.20 11.63
C VAL A 180 3.08 4.51 10.83
N VAL A 181 2.80 4.45 9.53
CA VAL A 181 2.80 5.65 8.66
C VAL A 181 1.78 6.69 9.15
N PHE A 182 0.56 6.26 9.47
CA PHE A 182 -0.46 7.15 10.03
C PHE A 182 -0.17 7.58 11.46
N SER A 183 0.54 6.76 12.26
CA SER A 183 1.01 7.23 13.58
C SER A 183 2.04 8.35 13.47
N ILE A 184 2.94 8.28 12.47
CA ILE A 184 3.89 9.36 12.16
C ILE A 184 3.13 10.60 11.70
N GLY A 185 2.16 10.46 10.78
CA GLY A 185 1.34 11.58 10.32
C GLY A 185 0.56 12.24 11.46
N PHE A 186 0.04 11.45 12.41
CA PHE A 186 -0.63 11.96 13.60
C PHE A 186 0.33 12.79 14.46
N ARG A 187 1.55 12.29 14.69
CA ARG A 187 2.59 13.02 15.43
C ARG A 187 2.93 14.34 14.74
N VAL A 188 3.06 14.35 13.42
CA VAL A 188 3.35 15.59 12.66
C VAL A 188 2.23 16.61 12.81
N LEU A 189 0.97 16.20 12.80
CA LEU A 189 -0.16 17.14 12.84
C LEU A 189 -0.55 17.61 14.24
N PHE A 190 -0.47 16.74 15.25
CA PHE A 190 -1.11 16.97 16.55
C PHE A 190 -0.13 17.02 17.74
N MET A 191 1.17 16.80 17.52
CA MET A 191 2.22 16.92 18.53
C MET A 191 3.27 17.96 18.11
#